data_AF-A0A7V3PY07-F1
#
_entry.id   AF-A0A7V3PY07-F1
#
_cell.length_a   1.000
_cell.length_b   1.000
_cell.length_c   1.000
_cell.angle_alpha   90.00
_cell.angle_beta   90.00
_cell.angle_gamma   90.00
#
_symmetry.space_group_name_H-M   'P 1'
#
loop_
_entity.id
_entity.type
_entity.pdbx_description
1 polymer ?
#
loop_
_entity_poly.entity_id
_entity_poly.type
_entity_poly.pdbx_seq_one_letter_code
_entity_poly.pdbx_strand_id
1 'polypeptide(L)'
;MYFVLIMLYGWVKREKIQEHPRYLKILIYSIPLPYIACELGWALSEVGRQPWIVYGILRVREAASPLFVGQVAVTLLAFVGVYLAIGIIGFGLMARFIKHGIKTN
;
A
#
# COMPACT_ATOMS: atom_id res chain seq x y z
N MET A 1 -1.23 -14.32 -9.96
CA MET A 1 -2.15 -15.48 -10.02
C MET A 1 -3.12 -15.56 -8.84
N TYR A 2 -2.70 -15.32 -7.59
CA TYR A 2 -3.58 -15.40 -6.40
C TYR A 2 -4.94 -14.68 -6.54
N PHE A 3 -4.95 -13.39 -6.88
CA PHE A 3 -6.20 -12.62 -7.04
C PHE A 3 -7.11 -13.15 -8.15
N VAL A 4 -6.52 -13.63 -9.25
CA VAL A 4 -7.26 -14.23 -10.37
C VAL A 4 -7.94 -15.52 -9.91
N LEU A 5 -7.24 -16.36 -9.13
CA LEU A 5 -7.79 -17.61 -8.61
C LEU A 5 -8.95 -17.37 -7.63
N ILE A 6 -8.82 -16.39 -6.73
CA ILE A 6 -9.89 -16.01 -5.80
C ILE A 6 -11.11 -15.46 -6.56
N MET A 7 -10.88 -14.62 -7.57
CA MET A 7 -11.94 -14.08 -8.41
C MET A 7 -12.69 -15.19 -9.18
N LEU A 8 -11.96 -16.13 -9.78
CA LEU A 8 -12.54 -17.28 -10.48
C LEU A 8 -13.34 -18.18 -9.52
N TYR A 9 -12.82 -18.43 -8.32
CA TYR A 9 -13.53 -19.20 -7.29
C TYR A 9 -14.84 -18.51 -6.86
N GLY A 10 -14.79 -17.18 -6.63
CA GLY A 10 -15.98 -16.38 -6.33
C GLY A 10 -17.01 -16.39 -7.45
N TRP A 11 -16.56 -16.34 -8.71
CA TRP A 11 -17.41 -16.38 -9.89
C TRP A 11 -18.16 -17.70 -10.04
N VAL A 12 -17.49 -18.83 -9.78
CA VAL A 12 -18.10 -20.18 -9.79
C VAL A 12 -19.13 -20.33 -8.67
N LYS A 13 -18.93 -19.69 -7.52
CA LYS A 13 -19.80 -19.78 -6.34
C LYS A 13 -20.76 -18.60 -6.20
N ARG A 14 -20.99 -17.82 -7.27
CA ARG A 14 -21.71 -16.54 -7.25
C ARG A 14 -23.13 -16.59 -6.67
N GLU A 15 -23.82 -17.72 -6.82
CA GLU A 15 -25.22 -17.85 -6.37
C GLU A 15 -25.35 -18.04 -4.86
N LYS A 16 -24.30 -18.52 -4.17
CA LYS A 16 -24.32 -18.89 -2.74
C LYS A 16 -23.04 -18.45 -2.00
N ILE A 17 -22.54 -17.25 -2.31
CA ILE A 17 -21.30 -16.73 -1.69
C ILE A 17 -21.43 -16.63 -0.16
N GLN A 18 -22.61 -16.26 0.34
CA GLN A 18 -22.89 -16.09 1.77
C GLN A 18 -22.82 -17.41 2.56
N GLU A 19 -22.98 -18.56 1.90
CA GLU A 19 -22.93 -19.89 2.53
C GLU A 19 -21.49 -20.39 2.76
N HIS A 20 -20.47 -19.65 2.31
CA HIS A 20 -19.07 -20.05 2.38
C HIS A 20 -18.24 -19.14 3.33
N PRO A 21 -18.31 -19.34 4.66
CA PRO A 21 -17.65 -18.47 5.64
C PRO A 21 -16.12 -18.47 5.53
N ARG A 22 -15.51 -19.57 5.07
CA ARG A 22 -14.06 -19.63 4.82
C ARG A 22 -13.63 -18.70 3.68
N TYR A 23 -14.43 -18.63 2.62
CA TYR A 23 -14.15 -17.76 1.48
C TYR A 23 -14.24 -16.28 1.88
N LEU A 24 -15.27 -15.90 2.64
CA LEU A 24 -15.43 -14.55 3.18
C LEU A 24 -14.25 -14.14 4.09
N LYS A 25 -13.78 -15.06 4.95
CA LYS A 25 -12.59 -14.80 5.78
C LYS A 25 -11.33 -14.57 4.94
N ILE A 26 -11.11 -15.38 3.90
CA ILE A 26 -9.98 -15.21 2.98
C ILE A 26 -10.00 -13.84 2.32
N LEU A 27 -11.18 -13.36 1.88
CA LEU A 27 -11.32 -12.02 1.29
C LEU A 27 -10.93 -10.91 2.27
N ILE A 28 -11.33 -11.02 3.53
CA ILE A 28 -10.94 -10.04 4.58
C ILE A 28 -9.42 -10.03 4.76
N TYR A 29 -8.79 -11.19 4.87
CA TYR A 29 -7.32 -11.27 4.98
C TYR A 29 -6.58 -10.88 3.69
N SER A 30 -7.28 -10.81 2.55
CA SER A 30 -6.70 -10.38 1.28
C SER A 30 -6.61 -8.86 1.15
N ILE A 31 -7.30 -8.08 1.99
CA ILE A 31 -7.31 -6.61 1.94
C ILE A 31 -5.89 -5.97 1.94
N PRO A 32 -4.93 -6.37 2.79
CA PRO A 32 -3.58 -5.78 2.79
C PRO A 32 -2.71 -6.22 1.61
N LEU A 33 -3.05 -7.32 0.94
CA LEU A 33 -2.16 -7.96 -0.03
C LEU A 33 -1.91 -7.12 -1.31
N PRO A 34 -2.91 -6.44 -1.91
CA PRO A 34 -2.68 -5.53 -3.03
C PRO A 34 -1.72 -4.40 -2.68
N TYR A 35 -1.84 -3.83 -1.48
CA TYR A 35 -0.96 -2.75 -1.03
C TYR A 35 0.49 -3.21 -0.98
N ILE A 36 0.75 -4.35 -0.34
CA ILE A 36 2.10 -4.93 -0.26
C ILE A 36 2.64 -5.24 -1.66
N ALA A 37 1.83 -5.83 -2.54
CA ALA A 37 2.25 -6.14 -3.90
C ALA A 37 2.61 -4.88 -4.71
N CYS A 38 1.85 -3.79 -4.55
CA CYS A 38 2.14 -2.51 -5.18
C CYS A 38 3.46 -1.91 -4.67
N GLU A 39 3.66 -1.85 -3.35
CA GLU A 39 4.89 -1.32 -2.75
C GLU A 39 6.12 -2.12 -3.19
N LEU A 40 6.01 -3.45 -3.21
CA LEU A 40 7.09 -4.32 -3.69
C LEU A 40 7.36 -4.15 -5.19
N GLY A 41 6.31 -3.95 -6.00
CA GLY A 41 6.46 -3.68 -7.43
C GLY A 41 7.17 -2.36 -7.71
N TRP A 42 6.83 -1.31 -6.95
CA TRP A 42 7.52 -0.03 -7.00
C TRP A 42 8.97 -0.16 -6.54
N ALA A 43 9.21 -0.79 -5.38
CA ALA A 43 10.56 -1.01 -4.85
C ALA A 43 11.43 -1.80 -5.84
N LEU A 44 10.91 -2.86 -6.45
CA LEU A 44 11.64 -3.64 -7.47
C LEU A 44 12.01 -2.76 -8.67
N SER A 45 11.09 -1.92 -9.13
CA SER A 45 11.30 -1.05 -10.29
C SER A 45 12.30 0.08 -9.99
N GLU A 46 12.24 0.67 -8.81
CA GLU A 46 13.12 1.77 -8.41
C GLU A 46 14.51 1.29 -8.03
N VAL A 47 14.62 0.23 -7.22
CA VAL A 47 15.90 -0.36 -6.83
C VAL A 47 16.57 -1.03 -8.01
N GLY A 48 15.81 -1.68 -8.90
CA GLY A 48 16.34 -2.28 -10.13
C GLY A 48 16.99 -1.28 -11.09
N ARG A 49 16.63 0.01 -10.99
CA ARG A 49 17.21 1.09 -11.80
C ARG A 49 18.50 1.66 -11.20
N GLN A 50 18.78 1.41 -9.92
CA GLN A 50 20.06 1.80 -9.30
C GLN A 50 21.24 1.15 -10.05
N PRO A 51 22.36 1.86 -10.30
CA PRO A 51 22.76 3.16 -9.74
C PRO A 51 22.34 4.39 -10.56
N TRP A 52 21.46 4.21 -11.55
CA TRP A 52 21.08 5.24 -12.51
C TRP A 52 19.80 5.97 -12.10
N ILE A 53 19.73 7.26 -12.40
CA ILE A 53 18.46 7.99 -12.45
C ILE A 53 17.93 7.95 -13.88
N VAL A 54 18.78 8.33 -14.84
CA VAL A 54 18.48 8.15 -16.26
C VAL A 54 19.56 7.26 -16.83
N TYR A 55 19.16 6.11 -17.37
CA TYR A 55 20.09 5.10 -17.86
C TYR A 55 21.11 5.69 -18.83
N GLY A 56 22.39 5.47 -18.54
CA GLY A 56 23.51 5.94 -19.36
C GLY A 56 23.74 7.45 -19.36
N ILE A 57 22.94 8.24 -18.64
CA ILE A 57 22.99 9.71 -18.65
C ILE A 57 23.34 10.27 -17.27
N LEU A 58 22.58 9.90 -16.23
CA LEU A 58 22.72 10.52 -14.90
C LEU A 58 22.73 9.47 -13.80
N ARG A 59 23.76 9.50 -12.94
CA ARG A 59 23.87 8.62 -11.77
C ARG A 59 23.24 9.25 -10.53
N VAL A 60 22.76 8.39 -9.63
CA VAL A 60 22.14 8.80 -8.36
C VAL A 60 23.09 9.62 -7.49
N ARG A 61 24.38 9.27 -7.47
CA ARG A 61 25.40 9.99 -6.69
C ARG A 61 25.68 11.41 -7.18
N GLU A 62 25.51 11.65 -8.47
CA GLU A 62 25.78 12.94 -9.12
C GLU A 62 24.57 13.88 -9.02
N ALA A 63 23.38 13.33 -8.83
CA ALA A 63 22.14 14.08 -8.73
C ALA A 63 21.81 14.58 -7.31
N ALA A 64 22.54 14.11 -6.29
CA ALA A 64 22.30 14.51 -4.91
C ALA A 64 22.74 15.97 -4.68
N SER A 65 21.85 16.80 -4.14
CA SER A 65 22.19 18.19 -3.80
C SER A 65 23.18 18.25 -2.63
N PRO A 66 24.13 19.21 -2.63
CA PRO A 66 25.12 19.36 -1.57
C PRO A 66 24.49 20.02 -0.34
N LEU A 67 23.70 19.25 0.42
CA LEU A 67 23.02 19.70 1.63
C LEU A 67 23.66 19.10 2.89
N PHE A 68 23.57 19.83 3.99
CA PHE A 68 23.97 19.32 5.30
C PHE A 68 23.06 18.15 5.71
N VAL A 69 23.66 17.03 6.12
CA VAL A 69 22.95 15.79 6.48
C VAL A 69 21.90 16.03 7.57
N GLY A 70 22.20 16.91 8.54
CA GLY A 70 21.25 17.24 9.61
C GLY A 70 19.98 17.94 9.11
N GLN A 71 20.07 18.80 8.08
CA GLN A 71 18.89 19.46 7.51
C GLN A 71 18.00 18.44 6.80
N VAL A 72 18.59 17.52 6.03
CA VAL A 72 17.86 16.44 5.38
C VAL A 72 17.17 15.54 6.41
N ALA A 73 17.87 15.14 7.47
CA ALA A 73 17.31 14.31 8.53
C ALA A 73 16.13 14.97 9.25
N VAL A 74 16.23 16.26 9.59
CA VAL A 74 15.14 17.01 10.24
C VAL A 74 13.91 17.08 9.33
N THR A 75 14.09 17.42 8.06
CA THR A 75 12.96 17.49 7.11
C THR A 75 12.33 16.11 6.88
N LEU A 76 13.14 15.05 6.76
CA LEU A 76 12.65 13.68 6.62
C LEU A 76 11.82 13.25 7.82
N LEU A 77 12.29 13.50 9.04
CA LEU A 77 11.55 13.21 10.26
C LEU A 77 10.24 14.00 10.35
N ALA A 78 10.25 15.28 9.94
CA ALA A 78 9.05 16.09 9.87
C ALA A 78 8.02 15.49 8.90
N PHE A 79 8.44 15.09 7.69
CA PHE A 79 7.56 14.43 6.72
C PHE A 79 7.02 13.09 7.22
N VAL A 80 7.87 12.25 7.83
CA VAL A 80 7.45 10.99 8.46
C VAL A 80 6.39 11.24 9.53
N GLY A 81 6.61 12.22 10.41
CA GLY A 81 5.65 12.59 11.45
C GLY A 81 4.30 13.03 10.89
N VAL A 82 4.30 13.88 9.87
CA VAL A 82 3.07 14.35 9.21
C VAL A 82 2.31 13.20 8.55
N TYR A 83 2.99 12.36 7.76
CA TYR A 83 2.34 11.24 7.09
C TYR A 83 1.82 10.19 8.08
N LEU A 84 2.54 9.96 9.18
CA LEU A 84 2.10 9.06 10.23
C LEU A 84 0.86 9.61 10.96
N ALA A 85 0.82 10.91 11.25
CA ALA A 85 -0.36 11.55 11.83
C ALA A 85 -1.59 11.43 10.92
N ILE A 86 -1.43 11.73 9.63
CA ILE A 86 -2.49 11.56 8.63
C ILE A 86 -2.94 10.09 8.56
N GLY A 87 -1.99 9.15 8.55
CA GLY A 87 -2.27 7.72 8.56
C GLY A 87 -3.11 7.31 9.77
N ILE A 88 -2.70 7.67 10.99
CA ILE A 88 -3.44 7.34 12.22
C ILE A 88 -4.86 7.91 12.20
N ILE A 89 -5.01 9.18 11.81
CA ILE A 89 -6.32 9.84 11.74
C ILE A 89 -7.19 9.14 10.69
N GLY A 90 -6.63 8.88 9.50
CA GLY A 90 -7.34 8.22 8.39
C GLY A 90 -7.80 6.82 8.75
N PHE A 91 -6.91 5.96 9.26
CA PHE A 91 -7.26 4.61 9.70
C PHE A 91 -8.23 4.63 10.90
N GLY A 92 -8.07 5.57 11.83
CA GLY A 92 -8.97 5.74 12.97
C GLY A 92 -10.39 6.11 12.52
N LEU A 93 -10.52 7.06 11.60
CA LEU A 93 -11.81 7.43 11.01
C LEU A 93 -12.43 6.28 10.24
N MET A 94 -11.66 5.60 9.39
CA MET A 94 -12.12 4.44 8.63
C MET A 94 -12.67 3.35 9.55
N ALA A 95 -11.93 2.99 10.61
CA ALA A 95 -12.38 2.03 11.60
C ALA A 95 -13.66 2.48 12.33
N ARG A 96 -13.80 3.78 12.64
CA ARG A 96 -14.99 4.35 13.27
C ARG A 96 -16.22 4.26 12.35
N PHE A 97 -16.06 4.57 11.06
CA PHE A 97 -17.14 4.50 10.08
C PHE A 97 -17.53 3.06 9.75
N ILE A 98 -16.57 2.15 9.61
CA ILE A 98 -16.83 0.72 9.40
C ILE A 98 -17.65 0.15 10.57
N LYS A 99 -17.32 0.51 11.82
CA LYS A 99 -18.05 0.05 13.02
C LYS A 99 -19.43 0.66 13.19
N HIS A 100 -19.64 1.91 12.75
CA HIS A 100 -20.95 2.57 12.86
C HIS A 100 -22.00 1.91 11.95
N GLY A 101 -21.57 1.20 10.90
CA GLY A 101 -22.47 0.60 9.92
C GLY A 101 -23.29 1.65 9.16
N ILE A 102 -23.89 1.26 8.05
CA ILE A 102 -24.88 2.11 7.38
C ILE A 102 -26.13 2.08 8.26
N LYS A 103 -26.49 3.21 8.89
CA LYS A 103 -27.84 3.38 9.45
C LYS A 103 -28.81 3.44 8.27
N THR A 104 -29.31 2.30 7.82
CA THR A 104 -30.52 2.22 7.02
C THR A 104 -31.68 2.68 7.90
N ASN A 105 -32.19 3.87 7.61
CA ASN A 105 -33.49 4.36 8.07
C ASN A 105 -34.59 3.69 7.23
#